data_AF-M1VHT7-F1
#
_entry.id   AF-M1VHT7-F1
#
_cell.length_a   1.000
_cell.length_b   1.000
_cell.length_c   1.000
_cell.angle_alpha   90.00
_cell.angle_beta   90.00
_cell.angle_gamma   90.00
#
_symmetry.space_group_name_H-M   'P 1'
#
loop_
_entity.id
_entity.type
_entity.pdbx_description
1 polymer ?
#
loop_
_entity_poly.entity_id
_entity_poly.type
_entity_poly.pdbx_seq_one_letter_code
_entity_poly.pdbx_strand_id
1 'polypeptide(L)'
;MGSLSSWFAAPRALRWTRLWLTLLIVLLGVHLRTDAALPVAEVASGDGTSESGSSGTQPNVPVRVQLPLEAKRQSLERERAELLRDAQLGRLSLRDPAVQEKLRKLNEGLLRLQPLIRRNPANAESEQRPNSGPPPDHGTQSGEHRHRPHELGEELAIECLTPDLSSWEPMQCRNQQDPVVIRFGLDTDFQCSWPLESDAAYTLLRDALAMQRAIHCRVPLDNELSAGHLRFFAPVTITLWGIAEGSHLHVNTHVNFVFHAHRGYILGAAAYSVRDHFQIVQPGGVLQLHGKVHWFDGHAFVPYVHEPFRLPPAAARRLTSAVLALWLSTLVLSGVVFTLFYKKVLKVRLIRRLDPTFKAE
;
A
#
# COMPACT_ATOMS: atom_id res chain seq x y z
N MET A 1 7.71 -5.20 -61.29
CA MET A 1 8.77 -6.23 -61.21
C MET A 1 10.11 -5.56 -61.48
N GLY A 2 10.75 -5.04 -60.44
CA GLY A 2 12.07 -4.39 -60.50
C GLY A 2 13.15 -5.31 -59.95
N SER A 3 14.21 -5.51 -60.73
CA SER A 3 15.29 -6.47 -60.48
C SER A 3 16.07 -6.18 -59.19
N LEU A 4 16.13 -7.18 -58.29
CA LEU A 4 16.87 -7.18 -57.02
C LEU A 4 18.39 -7.46 -57.18
N SER A 5 18.95 -7.39 -58.39
CA SER A 5 20.33 -7.84 -58.65
C SER A 5 21.46 -6.83 -58.39
N SER A 6 21.16 -5.58 -58.03
CA SER A 6 22.20 -4.54 -57.82
C SER A 6 22.84 -4.52 -56.43
N TRP A 7 22.43 -5.40 -55.50
CA TRP A 7 22.91 -5.37 -54.11
C TRP A 7 24.26 -6.04 -53.86
N PHE A 8 24.82 -6.77 -54.83
CA PHE A 8 26.07 -7.52 -54.62
C PHE A 8 27.36 -6.76 -54.95
N ALA A 9 27.28 -5.57 -55.55
CA ALA A 9 28.46 -4.78 -55.96
C ALA A 9 28.90 -3.72 -54.93
N ALA A 10 28.47 -3.80 -53.67
CA ALA A 10 29.04 -2.95 -52.62
C ALA A 10 30.51 -3.35 -52.38
N PRO A 11 31.46 -2.40 -52.38
CA PRO A 11 32.88 -2.69 -52.16
C PRO A 11 33.04 -3.46 -50.85
N ARG A 12 33.93 -4.48 -50.84
CA ARG A 12 34.13 -5.40 -49.69
C ARG A 12 34.27 -4.68 -48.33
N ALA A 13 34.70 -3.42 -48.30
CA ALA A 13 34.75 -2.58 -47.10
C ALA A 13 33.38 -2.29 -46.46
N LEU A 14 32.31 -2.11 -47.23
CA LEU A 14 30.97 -1.83 -46.72
C LEU A 14 30.29 -3.04 -46.07
N ARG A 15 30.70 -4.27 -46.44
CA ARG A 15 30.16 -5.49 -45.84
C ARG A 15 30.62 -5.67 -44.39
N TRP A 16 31.87 -5.29 -44.09
CA TRP A 16 32.42 -5.37 -42.75
C TRP A 16 31.84 -4.32 -41.81
N THR A 17 31.58 -3.10 -42.27
CA THR A 17 30.97 -2.06 -41.42
C THR A 17 29.53 -2.40 -41.05
N ARG A 18 28.75 -2.99 -41.97
CA ARG A 18 27.39 -3.47 -41.65
C ARG A 18 27.41 -4.61 -40.65
N LEU A 19 28.34 -5.55 -40.76
CA LEU A 19 28.49 -6.67 -39.82
C LEU A 19 28.88 -6.22 -38.42
N TRP A 20 29.79 -5.24 -38.31
CA TRP A 20 30.15 -4.62 -37.03
C TRP A 20 29.00 -3.84 -36.41
N LEU A 21 28.24 -3.09 -37.22
CA LEU A 21 27.07 -2.34 -36.74
C LEU A 21 25.96 -3.29 -36.25
N THR A 22 25.69 -4.39 -36.96
CA THR A 22 24.71 -5.38 -36.50
C THR A 22 25.17 -6.12 -35.25
N LEU A 23 26.47 -6.43 -35.13
CA LEU A 23 27.01 -7.04 -33.90
C LEU A 23 26.90 -6.07 -32.72
N LEU A 24 27.18 -4.78 -32.94
CA LEU A 24 27.04 -3.73 -31.91
C LEU A 24 25.58 -3.59 -31.46
N ILE A 25 24.63 -3.57 -32.39
CA ILE A 25 23.19 -3.50 -32.10
C ILE A 25 22.72 -4.73 -31.32
N VAL A 26 23.20 -5.93 -31.68
CA VAL A 26 22.85 -7.17 -30.96
C VAL A 26 23.45 -7.17 -29.55
N LEU A 27 24.70 -6.73 -29.37
CA LEU A 27 25.32 -6.64 -28.04
C LEU A 27 24.63 -5.59 -27.15
N LEU A 28 24.24 -4.44 -27.71
CA LEU A 28 23.44 -3.42 -27.02
C LEU A 28 22.03 -3.94 -26.67
N GLY A 29 21.39 -4.68 -27.59
CA GLY A 29 20.07 -5.26 -27.38
C GLY A 29 20.04 -6.39 -26.34
N VAL A 30 21.10 -7.20 -26.25
CA VAL A 30 21.25 -8.24 -25.23
C VAL A 30 21.49 -7.62 -23.85
N HIS A 31 22.27 -6.53 -23.76
CA HIS A 31 22.49 -5.83 -22.50
C HIS A 31 21.24 -5.12 -21.96
N LEU A 32 20.41 -4.53 -22.83
CA LEU A 32 19.14 -3.94 -22.42
C LEU A 32 18.12 -4.99 -21.94
N ARG A 33 18.34 -6.28 -22.23
CA ARG A 33 17.43 -7.37 -21.83
C ARG A 33 17.85 -8.07 -20.54
N THR A 34 19.12 -7.97 -20.12
CA THR A 34 19.62 -8.61 -18.90
C THR A 34 19.38 -7.80 -17.64
N ASP A 35 19.00 -6.52 -17.74
CA ASP A 35 18.59 -5.70 -16.59
C ASP A 35 17.21 -6.10 -16.00
N ALA A 36 16.49 -7.04 -16.64
CA ALA A 36 15.18 -7.51 -16.16
C ALA A 36 15.25 -8.72 -15.20
N ALA A 37 16.43 -9.27 -14.91
CA ALA A 37 16.56 -10.44 -14.05
C ALA A 37 17.82 -10.37 -13.17
N LEU A 38 17.75 -9.67 -12.04
CA LEU A 38 18.76 -9.79 -10.98
C LEU A 38 18.37 -10.95 -10.03
N PRO A 39 19.32 -11.84 -9.69
CA PRO A 39 19.08 -12.91 -8.72
C PRO A 39 19.00 -12.32 -7.30
N VAL A 40 18.03 -12.79 -6.53
CA VAL A 40 17.89 -12.54 -5.09
C VAL A 40 19.11 -13.11 -4.39
N ALA A 41 19.93 -12.24 -3.76
CA ALA A 41 21.08 -12.66 -2.99
C ALA A 41 20.63 -13.23 -1.63
N GLU A 42 20.93 -14.50 -1.43
CA GLU A 42 20.76 -15.26 -0.19
C GLU A 42 21.67 -14.67 0.90
N VAL A 43 21.08 -14.25 2.02
CA VAL A 43 21.81 -13.70 3.17
C VAL A 43 22.28 -14.87 4.04
N ALA A 44 23.60 -15.05 4.11
CA ALA A 44 24.24 -16.01 5.00
C ALA A 44 24.05 -15.62 6.47
N SER A 45 23.43 -16.52 7.24
CA SER A 45 23.26 -16.46 8.69
C SER A 45 24.58 -16.80 9.38
N GLY A 46 25.04 -15.92 10.27
CA GLY A 46 26.24 -16.11 11.09
C GLY A 46 25.97 -16.97 12.32
N ASP A 47 26.89 -17.90 12.59
CA ASP A 47 26.99 -18.72 13.79
C ASP A 47 27.14 -17.86 15.06
N GLY A 48 26.32 -18.16 16.07
CA GLY A 48 26.40 -17.61 17.42
C GLY A 48 26.59 -18.73 18.44
N THR A 49 27.76 -18.73 19.08
CA THR A 49 28.20 -19.65 20.13
C THR A 49 27.37 -19.53 21.42
N SER A 50 27.10 -20.69 22.02
CA SER A 50 26.31 -20.87 23.23
C SER A 50 27.19 -20.87 24.49
N GLU A 51 26.81 -20.07 25.50
CA GLU A 51 27.26 -20.20 26.88
C GLU A 51 26.08 -20.57 27.79
N SER A 52 26.38 -21.50 28.70
CA SER A 52 25.49 -22.12 29.67
C SER A 52 25.39 -21.28 30.96
N GLY A 53 24.22 -21.27 31.62
CA GLY A 53 24.12 -20.56 32.90
C GLY A 53 22.79 -20.60 33.65
N SER A 54 22.69 -21.55 34.58
CA SER A 54 21.97 -21.52 35.88
C SER A 54 20.43 -21.64 35.92
N SER A 55 20.00 -22.61 36.74
CA SER A 55 18.63 -22.88 37.14
C SER A 55 18.19 -21.93 38.27
N GLY A 56 17.07 -21.26 38.06
CA GLY A 56 16.35 -20.48 39.08
C GLY A 56 14.94 -21.03 39.27
N THR A 57 14.65 -21.47 40.48
CA THR A 57 13.35 -22.00 40.93
C THR A 57 12.29 -20.89 40.90
N GLN A 58 11.18 -21.07 40.16
CA GLN A 58 10.06 -20.12 40.14
C GLN A 58 9.09 -20.33 41.31
N PRO A 59 8.56 -19.26 41.94
CA PRO A 59 7.50 -19.35 42.92
C PRO A 59 6.14 -19.54 42.23
N ASN A 60 5.36 -20.50 42.72
CA ASN A 60 3.95 -20.69 42.35
C ASN A 60 3.13 -19.44 42.71
N VAL A 61 2.68 -18.69 41.70
CA VAL A 61 1.69 -17.60 41.88
C VAL A 61 0.29 -18.18 41.67
N PRO A 62 -0.67 -17.94 42.59
CA PRO A 62 -2.00 -18.53 42.51
C PRO A 62 -2.87 -17.89 41.41
N VAL A 63 -3.24 -18.68 40.40
CA VAL A 63 -4.07 -18.34 39.21
C VAL A 63 -5.55 -18.03 39.53
N ARG A 64 -5.94 -17.83 40.79
CA ARG A 64 -7.36 -17.98 41.20
C ARG A 64 -8.24 -16.72 41.11
N VAL A 65 -7.76 -15.58 40.61
CA VAL A 65 -8.49 -14.28 40.68
C VAL A 65 -8.88 -13.68 39.31
N GLN A 66 -8.51 -14.29 38.18
CA GLN A 66 -8.80 -13.75 36.84
C GLN A 66 -10.24 -13.99 36.36
N LEU A 67 -10.70 -15.25 36.39
CA LEU A 67 -12.04 -15.64 35.94
C LEU A 67 -13.22 -14.82 36.51
N PRO A 68 -13.20 -14.33 37.77
CA PRO A 68 -14.32 -13.57 38.33
C PRO A 68 -14.56 -12.20 37.68
N LEU A 69 -13.51 -11.50 37.21
CA LEU A 69 -13.64 -10.13 36.72
C LEU A 69 -14.16 -10.06 35.28
N GLU A 70 -13.66 -10.91 34.38
CA GLU A 70 -14.21 -11.02 33.03
C GLU A 70 -15.66 -11.53 33.05
N ALA A 71 -15.96 -12.54 33.88
CA ALA A 71 -17.33 -13.03 34.03
C ALA A 71 -18.28 -11.94 34.51
N LYS A 72 -17.84 -11.09 35.45
CA LYS A 72 -18.63 -9.94 35.93
C LYS A 72 -18.82 -8.88 34.84
N ARG A 73 -17.80 -8.58 34.04
CA ARG A 73 -17.93 -7.68 32.88
C ARG A 73 -18.94 -8.21 31.86
N GLN A 74 -18.82 -9.48 31.48
CA GLN A 74 -19.74 -10.12 30.53
C GLN A 74 -21.19 -10.11 31.04
N SER A 75 -21.39 -10.32 32.35
CA SER A 75 -22.72 -10.25 32.96
C SER A 75 -23.35 -8.85 32.82
N LEU A 76 -22.58 -7.79 33.08
CA LEU A 76 -23.06 -6.41 32.94
C LEU A 76 -23.33 -6.03 31.48
N GLU A 77 -22.48 -6.47 30.55
CA GLU A 77 -22.68 -6.26 29.11
C GLU A 77 -23.95 -6.97 28.61
N ARG A 78 -24.22 -8.19 29.07
CA ARG A 78 -25.48 -8.91 28.74
C ARG A 78 -26.71 -8.18 29.28
N GLU A 79 -26.70 -7.75 30.54
CA GLU A 79 -27.84 -7.05 31.13
C GLU A 79 -28.11 -5.70 30.45
N ARG A 80 -27.05 -4.98 30.06
CA ARG A 80 -27.16 -3.75 29.26
C ARG A 80 -27.76 -4.03 27.87
N ALA A 81 -27.31 -5.08 27.20
CA ALA A 81 -27.81 -5.46 25.87
C ALA A 81 -29.28 -5.86 25.91
N GLU A 82 -29.72 -6.57 26.97
CA GLU A 82 -31.12 -6.97 27.16
C GLU A 82 -32.04 -5.75 27.35
N LEU A 83 -31.65 -4.78 28.19
CA LEU A 83 -32.40 -3.53 28.36
C LEU A 83 -32.54 -2.73 27.06
N LEU A 84 -31.46 -2.66 26.26
CA LEU A 84 -31.49 -1.96 24.98
C LEU A 84 -32.37 -2.69 23.96
N ARG A 85 -32.36 -4.02 23.96
CA ARG A 85 -33.24 -4.84 23.12
C ARG A 85 -34.71 -4.67 23.49
N ASP A 86 -35.06 -4.71 24.77
CA ASP A 86 -36.45 -4.50 25.22
C ASP A 86 -36.95 -3.08 24.90
N ALA A 87 -36.07 -2.08 24.96
CA ALA A 87 -36.38 -0.74 24.50
C ALA A 87 -36.65 -0.68 22.98
N GLN A 88 -35.85 -1.37 22.17
CA GLN A 88 -36.07 -1.46 20.71
C GLN A 88 -37.38 -2.17 20.35
N LEU A 89 -37.78 -3.17 21.15
CA LEU A 89 -39.04 -3.88 20.98
C LEU A 89 -40.26 -3.10 21.52
N GLY A 90 -40.06 -1.87 22.02
CA GLY A 90 -41.13 -1.06 22.60
C GLY A 90 -41.69 -1.59 23.93
N ARG A 91 -41.04 -2.58 24.53
CA ARG A 91 -41.44 -3.16 25.84
C ARG A 91 -41.04 -2.27 27.00
N LEU A 92 -40.01 -1.46 26.81
CA LEU A 92 -39.53 -0.47 27.77
C LEU A 92 -39.40 0.89 27.10
N SER A 93 -39.72 1.95 27.83
CA SER A 93 -39.47 3.32 27.36
C SER A 93 -38.12 3.80 27.86
N LEU A 94 -37.23 4.22 26.95
CA LEU A 94 -35.96 4.89 27.33
C LEU A 94 -36.17 6.25 28.00
N ARG A 95 -37.40 6.78 27.99
CA ARG A 95 -37.79 7.99 28.73
C ARG A 95 -38.22 7.69 30.16
N ASP A 96 -38.41 6.42 30.52
CA ASP A 96 -38.73 6.02 31.89
C ASP A 96 -37.50 6.29 32.79
N PRO A 97 -37.64 7.11 33.85
CA PRO A 97 -36.54 7.44 34.75
C PRO A 97 -35.94 6.20 35.43
N ALA A 98 -36.72 5.14 35.66
CA ALA A 98 -36.21 3.90 36.25
C ALA A 98 -35.29 3.15 35.28
N VAL A 99 -35.62 3.14 33.98
CA VAL A 99 -34.80 2.53 32.92
C VAL A 99 -33.51 3.33 32.73
N GLN A 100 -33.58 4.67 32.75
CA GLN A 100 -32.41 5.54 32.65
C GLN A 100 -31.44 5.34 33.83
N GLU A 101 -31.97 5.27 35.05
CA GLU A 101 -31.16 5.04 36.24
C GLU A 101 -30.50 3.66 36.23
N LYS A 102 -31.20 2.63 35.73
CA LYS A 102 -30.62 1.29 35.57
C LYS A 102 -29.50 1.29 34.52
N LEU A 103 -29.70 1.95 33.39
CA LEU A 103 -28.67 2.07 32.34
C LEU A 103 -27.43 2.84 32.83
N ARG A 104 -27.63 3.90 33.63
CA ARG A 104 -26.56 4.68 34.27
C ARG A 104 -25.70 3.79 35.18
N LYS A 105 -26.33 3.01 36.07
CA LYS A 105 -25.62 2.08 36.97
C LYS A 105 -24.81 1.02 36.23
N LEU A 106 -25.35 0.48 35.14
CA LEU A 106 -24.64 -0.50 34.31
C LEU A 106 -23.40 0.12 33.65
N ASN A 107 -23.52 1.32 33.08
CA ASN A 107 -22.40 2.03 32.48
C ASN A 107 -21.32 2.39 33.52
N GLU A 108 -21.71 2.84 34.72
CA GLU A 108 -20.78 3.09 35.83
C GLU A 108 -20.05 1.81 36.26
N GLY A 109 -20.76 0.67 36.32
CA GLY A 109 -20.17 -0.63 36.61
C GLY A 109 -19.11 -1.03 35.59
N LEU A 110 -19.40 -0.85 34.30
CA LEU A 110 -18.45 -1.14 33.21
C LEU A 110 -17.22 -0.23 33.25
N LEU A 111 -17.41 1.07 33.47
CA LEU A 111 -16.31 2.03 33.61
C LEU A 111 -15.40 1.71 34.80
N ARG A 112 -15.96 1.26 35.93
CA ARG A 112 -15.17 0.85 37.10
C ARG A 112 -14.34 -0.42 36.85
N LEU A 113 -14.81 -1.34 36.01
CA LEU A 113 -14.08 -2.57 35.68
C LEU A 113 -12.95 -2.34 34.68
N GLN A 114 -13.05 -1.34 33.79
CA GLN A 114 -12.06 -1.08 32.74
C GLN A 114 -10.61 -0.90 33.25
N PRO A 115 -10.31 -0.08 34.27
CA PRO A 115 -8.95 0.05 34.78
C PRO A 115 -8.47 -1.18 35.55
N LEU A 116 -9.39 -1.98 36.14
CA LEU A 116 -9.05 -3.20 36.86
C LEU A 116 -8.59 -4.31 35.91
N ILE A 117 -9.23 -4.40 34.73
CA ILE A 117 -8.81 -5.33 33.67
C ILE A 117 -7.49 -4.86 33.05
N ARG A 118 -7.31 -3.54 32.84
CA ARG A 118 -6.12 -2.97 32.20
C ARG A 118 -4.85 -3.03 33.07
N ARG A 119 -4.99 -3.03 34.40
CA ARG A 119 -3.85 -3.10 35.34
C ARG A 119 -3.40 -4.52 35.68
N ASN A 120 -3.98 -5.55 35.07
CA ASN A 120 -3.61 -6.92 35.39
C ASN A 120 -2.23 -7.26 34.79
N PRO A 121 -1.17 -7.44 35.59
CA PRO A 121 0.20 -7.63 35.10
C PRO A 121 0.36 -8.93 34.30
N ALA A 122 -0.54 -9.90 34.47
CA ALA A 122 -0.55 -11.13 33.69
C ALA A 122 -0.82 -10.90 32.19
N ASN A 123 -1.50 -9.81 31.81
CA ASN A 123 -1.70 -9.44 30.40
C ASN A 123 -0.50 -8.66 29.84
N ALA A 124 0.37 -8.13 30.70
CA ALA A 124 1.62 -7.48 30.28
C ALA A 124 2.76 -8.50 30.09
N GLU A 125 2.73 -9.63 30.81
CA GLU A 125 3.75 -10.69 30.69
C GLU A 125 3.48 -11.70 29.56
N SER A 126 2.23 -11.84 29.07
CA SER A 126 1.97 -12.73 27.92
C SER A 126 2.41 -12.14 26.57
N GLU A 127 2.82 -10.86 26.54
CA GLU A 127 3.31 -10.19 25.34
C GLU A 127 4.85 -10.15 25.28
N GLN A 128 5.57 -10.74 26.26
CA GLN A 128 7.04 -10.67 26.36
C GLN A 128 7.76 -11.98 26.75
N ARG A 129 7.17 -13.17 26.57
CA ARG A 129 7.95 -14.42 26.63
C ARG A 129 8.26 -14.94 25.22
N PRO A 130 9.51 -14.80 24.71
CA PRO A 130 9.97 -15.58 23.59
C PRO A 130 10.15 -17.02 24.09
N ASN A 131 9.21 -17.91 23.75
CA ASN A 131 9.39 -19.35 23.92
C ASN A 131 10.54 -19.81 23.01
N SER A 132 11.74 -19.91 23.57
CA SER A 132 12.98 -20.35 22.92
C SER A 132 13.11 -21.87 22.88
N GLY A 133 12.06 -22.57 22.46
CA GLY A 133 12.15 -23.98 22.06
C GLY A 133 11.81 -24.07 20.58
N PRO A 134 12.65 -24.69 19.72
CA PRO A 134 12.29 -24.88 18.33
C PRO A 134 11.01 -25.73 18.28
N PRO A 135 9.92 -25.24 17.66
CA PRO A 135 8.72 -26.04 17.50
C PRO A 135 9.05 -27.28 16.66
N PRO A 136 8.36 -28.41 16.90
CA PRO A 136 8.50 -29.57 16.04
C PRO A 136 8.19 -29.19 14.61
N ASP A 137 9.08 -29.58 13.70
CA ASP A 137 9.01 -29.39 12.25
C ASP A 137 7.76 -30.06 11.67
N HIS A 138 6.62 -29.41 11.84
CA HIS A 138 5.46 -29.65 11.00
C HIS A 138 5.74 -28.91 9.72
N GLY A 139 6.00 -29.66 8.64
CA GLY A 139 6.18 -29.22 7.26
C GLY A 139 4.95 -28.53 6.69
N THR A 140 4.52 -27.48 7.37
CA THR A 140 3.52 -26.52 6.97
C THR A 140 4.24 -25.68 5.95
N GLN A 141 3.89 -25.86 4.67
CA GLN A 141 4.19 -24.88 3.64
C GLN A 141 3.53 -23.58 4.09
N SER A 142 4.26 -22.79 4.90
CA SER A 142 3.93 -21.40 5.17
C SER A 142 4.02 -20.73 3.80
N GLY A 143 2.87 -20.64 3.13
CA GLY A 143 2.75 -19.79 1.97
C GLY A 143 3.14 -18.40 2.43
N GLU A 144 4.35 -17.99 2.06
CA GLU A 144 4.89 -16.68 2.39
C GLU A 144 3.95 -15.66 1.74
N HIS A 145 3.05 -15.10 2.56
CA HIS A 145 2.14 -14.04 2.14
C HIS A 145 2.98 -12.81 1.80
N ARG A 146 3.26 -12.65 0.51
CA ARG A 146 4.15 -11.60 0.02
C ARG A 146 3.31 -10.41 -0.42
N HIS A 147 3.03 -9.53 0.54
CA HIS A 147 2.31 -8.28 0.31
C HIS A 147 3.00 -7.44 -0.78
N ARG A 148 2.27 -7.12 -1.85
CA ARG A 148 2.78 -6.26 -2.93
C ARG A 148 2.59 -4.79 -2.55
N PRO A 149 3.65 -3.96 -2.54
CA PRO A 149 3.51 -2.53 -2.31
C PRO A 149 2.76 -1.87 -3.48
N HIS A 150 2.00 -0.82 -3.19
CA HIS A 150 1.39 0.04 -4.19
C HIS A 150 2.43 0.82 -4.99
N GLU A 151 2.14 0.98 -6.28
CA GLU A 151 2.93 1.82 -7.18
C GLU A 151 2.45 3.27 -7.12
N LEU A 152 3.35 4.23 -7.29
CA LEU A 152 2.97 5.65 -7.31
C LEU A 152 1.97 5.91 -8.44
N GLY A 153 0.85 6.57 -8.10
CA GLY A 153 -0.20 6.87 -9.06
C GLY A 153 -1.18 5.73 -9.29
N GLU A 154 -0.99 4.58 -8.66
CA GLU A 154 -1.92 3.45 -8.73
C GLU A 154 -3.31 3.85 -8.22
N GLU A 155 -4.34 3.37 -8.91
CA GLU A 155 -5.72 3.65 -8.61
C GLU A 155 -6.23 2.79 -7.45
N LEU A 156 -6.66 3.45 -6.38
CA LEU A 156 -7.21 2.83 -5.18
C LEU A 156 -8.71 3.08 -5.11
N ALA A 157 -9.48 2.00 -5.00
CA ALA A 157 -10.91 2.08 -4.70
C ALA A 157 -11.11 2.21 -3.19
N ILE A 158 -11.86 3.23 -2.76
CA ILE A 158 -12.39 3.28 -1.39
C ILE A 158 -13.66 2.42 -1.35
N GLU A 159 -13.68 1.40 -0.49
CA GLU A 159 -14.87 0.58 -0.27
C GLU A 159 -15.62 1.10 0.94
N CYS A 160 -16.91 1.37 0.81
CA CYS A 160 -17.78 1.80 1.90
C CYS A 160 -18.81 0.71 2.23
N LEU A 161 -19.13 0.61 3.50
CA LEU A 161 -20.15 -0.30 4.00
C LEU A 161 -21.51 0.21 3.54
N THR A 162 -22.30 -0.68 2.93
CA THR A 162 -23.62 -0.34 2.40
C THR A 162 -24.60 0.13 3.49
N PRO A 163 -25.68 0.86 3.13
CA PRO A 163 -26.67 1.32 4.09
C PRO A 163 -27.32 0.20 4.93
N ASP A 164 -27.39 -1.02 4.41
CA ASP A 164 -27.89 -2.22 5.09
C ASP A 164 -26.83 -2.98 5.89
N LEU A 165 -25.58 -2.50 5.93
CA LEU A 165 -24.45 -3.06 6.67
C LEU A 165 -24.04 -4.48 6.23
N SER A 166 -24.43 -4.92 5.03
CA SER A 166 -24.25 -6.30 4.58
C SER A 166 -23.00 -6.51 3.74
N SER A 167 -22.60 -5.52 2.95
CA SER A 167 -21.50 -5.62 1.99
C SER A 167 -20.61 -4.38 2.00
N TRP A 168 -19.36 -4.59 1.57
CA TRP A 168 -18.43 -3.51 1.26
C TRP A 168 -18.46 -3.30 -0.24
N GLU A 169 -18.85 -2.11 -0.66
CA GLU A 169 -18.96 -1.76 -2.08
C GLU A 169 -18.11 -0.53 -2.37
N PRO A 170 -17.50 -0.41 -3.56
CA PRO A 170 -16.80 0.80 -3.93
C PRO A 170 -17.71 2.03 -3.76
N MET A 171 -17.19 3.12 -3.19
CA MET A 171 -17.93 4.37 -3.06
C MET A 171 -18.34 4.85 -4.46
N GLN A 172 -19.64 4.98 -4.71
CA GLN A 172 -20.18 5.36 -6.02
C GLN A 172 -20.50 6.86 -6.07
N CYS A 173 -20.11 7.52 -7.16
CA CYS A 173 -20.46 8.90 -7.46
C CYS A 173 -21.26 8.96 -8.76
N ARG A 174 -22.46 9.54 -8.76
CA ARG A 174 -23.43 9.62 -9.87
C ARG A 174 -22.83 9.91 -11.25
N ASN A 175 -21.87 10.83 -11.33
CA ASN A 175 -21.33 11.31 -12.61
C ASN A 175 -20.32 10.35 -13.24
N GLN A 176 -19.87 9.34 -12.50
CA GLN A 176 -18.94 8.32 -12.97
C GLN A 176 -19.60 7.00 -12.58
N GLN A 177 -20.02 6.18 -13.55
CA GLN A 177 -20.30 4.77 -13.23
C GLN A 177 -19.06 4.08 -12.64
N ASP A 178 -17.93 4.77 -12.68
CA ASP A 178 -16.67 4.42 -12.06
C ASP A 178 -16.65 4.76 -10.56
N PRO A 179 -16.05 3.89 -9.74
CA PRO A 179 -15.90 4.12 -8.31
C PRO A 179 -15.06 5.37 -8.01
N VAL A 180 -15.16 5.90 -6.79
CA VAL A 180 -14.19 6.90 -6.30
C VAL A 180 -12.81 6.28 -6.34
N VAL A 181 -11.97 6.82 -7.24
CA VAL A 181 -10.58 6.44 -7.37
C VAL A 181 -9.70 7.51 -6.76
N ILE A 182 -8.86 7.08 -5.82
CA ILE A 182 -7.75 7.89 -5.30
C ILE A 182 -6.45 7.33 -5.86
N ARG A 183 -5.54 8.20 -6.27
CA ARG A 183 -4.22 7.77 -6.75
C ARG A 183 -3.22 7.70 -5.60
N PHE A 184 -2.62 6.53 -5.41
CA PHE A 184 -1.66 6.29 -4.34
C PHE A 184 -0.47 7.25 -4.43
N GLY A 185 -0.17 7.94 -3.32
CA GLY A 185 0.96 8.84 -3.19
C GLY A 185 0.90 10.12 -4.02
N LEU A 186 -0.25 10.46 -4.61
CA LEU A 186 -0.43 11.71 -5.36
C LEU A 186 -1.46 12.61 -4.66
N ASP A 187 -1.06 13.83 -4.34
CA ASP A 187 -1.97 14.86 -3.85
C ASP A 187 -2.91 15.29 -4.99
N THR A 188 -4.21 15.15 -4.79
CA THR A 188 -5.23 15.42 -5.82
C THR A 188 -6.46 16.10 -5.24
N ASP A 189 -7.29 16.63 -6.12
CA ASP A 189 -8.64 17.06 -5.78
C ASP A 189 -9.61 15.87 -5.83
N PHE A 190 -10.45 15.76 -4.81
CA PHE A 190 -11.58 14.84 -4.74
C PHE A 190 -12.86 15.59 -5.13
N GLN A 191 -13.67 15.00 -6.02
CA GLN A 191 -15.00 15.49 -6.36
C GLN A 191 -15.93 14.30 -6.56
N CYS A 192 -17.09 14.32 -5.91
CA CYS A 192 -18.07 13.25 -5.95
C CYS A 192 -19.50 13.77 -5.89
N SER A 193 -20.32 13.36 -6.84
CA SER A 193 -21.77 13.62 -6.83
C SER A 193 -22.48 12.42 -6.21
N TRP A 194 -22.93 12.46 -4.96
CA TRP A 194 -23.64 11.37 -4.32
C TRP A 194 -25.17 11.49 -4.57
N PRO A 195 -25.78 10.58 -5.35
CA PRO A 195 -27.23 10.61 -5.56
C PRO A 195 -27.96 10.12 -4.30
N LEU A 196 -28.96 10.87 -3.84
CA LEU A 196 -29.83 10.49 -2.72
C LEU A 196 -31.19 10.03 -3.22
N GLU A 197 -31.18 9.18 -4.26
CA GLU A 197 -32.40 8.68 -4.91
C GLU A 197 -33.16 7.66 -4.06
N SER A 198 -32.43 6.90 -3.21
CA SER A 198 -33.04 5.95 -2.29
C SER A 198 -33.26 6.56 -0.90
N ASP A 199 -34.38 6.20 -0.27
CA ASP A 199 -34.67 6.57 1.12
C ASP A 199 -33.59 6.08 2.09
N ALA A 200 -32.95 4.94 1.77
CA ALA A 200 -31.85 4.39 2.55
C ALA A 200 -30.60 5.30 2.52
N ALA A 201 -30.23 5.85 1.37
CA ALA A 201 -29.10 6.77 1.25
C ALA A 201 -29.38 8.10 1.97
N TYR A 202 -30.59 8.66 1.80
CA TYR A 202 -30.99 9.88 2.50
C TYR A 202 -31.03 9.68 4.03
N THR A 203 -31.56 8.54 4.49
CA THR A 203 -31.61 8.18 5.91
C THR A 203 -30.22 7.99 6.49
N LEU A 204 -29.32 7.27 5.78
CA LEU A 204 -27.93 7.13 6.18
C LEU A 204 -27.26 8.49 6.38
N LEU A 205 -27.44 9.42 5.44
CA LEU A 205 -26.88 10.76 5.51
C LEU A 205 -27.44 11.55 6.70
N ARG A 206 -28.77 11.56 6.88
CA ARG A 206 -29.43 12.21 8.02
C ARG A 206 -28.89 11.68 9.35
N ASP A 207 -28.82 10.37 9.50
CA ASP A 207 -28.36 9.72 10.73
C ASP A 207 -26.86 9.98 10.96
N ALA A 208 -26.08 10.13 9.88
CA ALA A 208 -24.68 10.54 9.96
C ALA A 208 -24.49 11.98 10.46
N LEU A 209 -25.30 12.92 9.96
CA LEU A 209 -25.28 14.31 10.44
C LEU A 209 -25.73 14.42 11.90
N ALA A 210 -26.65 13.56 12.32
CA ALA A 210 -27.09 13.46 13.71
C ALA A 210 -26.08 12.72 14.62
N MET A 211 -24.93 12.29 14.09
CA MET A 211 -23.92 11.47 14.78
C MET A 211 -24.48 10.15 15.35
N GLN A 212 -25.58 9.66 14.80
CA GLN A 212 -26.21 8.40 15.19
C GLN A 212 -25.57 7.21 14.47
N ARG A 213 -24.96 7.46 13.31
CA ARG A 213 -24.28 6.46 12.48
C ARG A 213 -23.05 7.05 11.82
N ALA A 214 -21.96 6.31 11.72
CA ALA A 214 -20.80 6.74 10.95
C ALA A 214 -20.80 6.12 9.56
N ILE A 215 -20.30 6.85 8.56
CA ILE A 215 -20.04 6.29 7.23
C ILE A 215 -18.70 5.57 7.31
N HIS A 216 -18.76 4.25 7.40
CA HIS A 216 -17.59 3.39 7.50
C HIS A 216 -17.13 2.98 6.11
N CYS A 217 -15.90 3.31 5.80
CA CYS A 217 -15.19 2.92 4.59
C CYS A 217 -13.89 2.23 4.96
N ARG A 218 -13.21 1.70 3.96
CA ARG A 218 -11.93 1.03 4.09
C ARG A 218 -11.14 1.16 2.80
N VAL A 219 -9.82 1.17 2.92
CA VAL A 219 -8.88 1.20 1.78
C VAL A 219 -7.93 0.02 1.87
N PRO A 220 -7.57 -0.61 0.75
CA PRO A 220 -6.62 -1.72 0.77
C PRO A 220 -5.26 -1.23 1.29
N LEU A 221 -4.61 -2.04 2.16
CA LEU A 221 -3.30 -1.71 2.71
C LEU A 221 -2.16 -2.03 1.72
N ASP A 222 -2.40 -2.98 0.82
CA ASP A 222 -1.49 -3.49 -0.19
C ASP A 222 -2.19 -3.72 -1.53
N ASN A 223 -1.40 -3.98 -2.56
CA ASN A 223 -1.86 -4.23 -3.93
C ASN A 223 -2.07 -5.73 -4.21
N GLU A 224 -2.48 -6.53 -3.23
CA GLU A 224 -2.67 -7.96 -3.44
C GLU A 224 -4.06 -8.25 -4.03
N LEU A 225 -4.13 -8.27 -5.36
CA LEU A 225 -5.35 -8.61 -6.10
C LEU A 225 -5.59 -10.13 -6.22
N SER A 226 -4.67 -10.97 -5.76
CA SER A 226 -4.68 -12.42 -5.97
C SER A 226 -5.94 -13.09 -5.38
N ALA A 227 -6.76 -13.69 -6.25
CA ALA A 227 -7.93 -14.45 -5.88
C ALA A 227 -7.57 -15.57 -4.88
N GLY A 228 -8.02 -15.44 -3.64
CA GLY A 228 -7.78 -16.41 -2.56
C GLY A 228 -6.86 -15.94 -1.43
N HIS A 229 -6.27 -14.74 -1.52
CA HIS A 229 -5.48 -14.16 -0.43
C HIS A 229 -6.31 -13.21 0.42
N LEU A 230 -6.03 -13.17 1.72
CA LEU A 230 -6.69 -12.25 2.66
C LEU A 230 -6.23 -10.83 2.35
N ARG A 231 -7.15 -9.98 1.89
CA ARG A 231 -6.88 -8.55 1.72
C ARG A 231 -6.97 -7.85 3.07
N PHE A 232 -5.92 -7.10 3.39
CA PHE A 232 -5.89 -6.26 4.57
C PHE A 232 -6.37 -4.86 4.21
N PHE A 233 -7.17 -4.25 5.09
CA PHE A 233 -7.74 -2.94 4.85
C PHE A 233 -7.49 -1.99 6.04
N ALA A 234 -7.19 -0.74 5.73
CA ALA A 234 -7.19 0.36 6.69
C ALA A 234 -8.62 0.91 6.79
N PRO A 235 -9.20 1.02 8.00
CA PRO A 235 -10.52 1.63 8.18
C PRO A 235 -10.45 3.13 7.93
N VAL A 236 -11.45 3.67 7.25
CA VAL A 236 -11.65 5.10 7.00
C VAL A 236 -13.05 5.47 7.48
N THR A 237 -13.17 6.46 8.36
CA THR A 237 -14.48 6.95 8.78
C THR A 237 -14.69 8.33 8.20
N ILE A 238 -15.77 8.51 7.43
CA ILE A 238 -16.13 9.82 6.85
C ILE A 238 -17.07 10.53 7.83
N THR A 239 -16.57 11.58 8.47
CA THR A 239 -17.38 12.43 9.34
C THR A 239 -17.93 13.62 8.56
N LEU A 240 -19.24 13.63 8.33
CA LEU A 240 -19.93 14.75 7.72
C LEU A 240 -20.43 15.73 8.78
N TRP A 241 -20.41 17.02 8.46
CA TRP A 241 -20.92 18.08 9.31
C TRP A 241 -22.17 18.68 8.68
N GLY A 242 -23.16 19.04 9.48
CA GLY A 242 -24.41 19.59 8.96
C GLY A 242 -25.55 19.63 9.97
N ILE A 243 -26.72 20.01 9.48
CA ILE A 243 -27.95 20.12 10.27
C ILE A 243 -29.06 19.39 9.52
N ALA A 244 -29.76 18.49 10.22
CA ALA A 244 -30.93 17.81 9.69
C ALA A 244 -32.19 18.58 10.06
N GLU A 245 -32.94 19.04 9.05
CA GLU A 245 -34.27 19.62 9.21
C GLU A 245 -35.34 18.63 8.72
N GLY A 246 -36.61 18.92 9.04
CA GLY A 246 -37.71 17.99 8.74
C GLY A 246 -37.90 17.71 7.24
N SER A 247 -37.62 18.69 6.38
CA SER A 247 -37.85 18.59 4.93
C SER A 247 -36.55 18.49 4.09
N HIS A 248 -35.39 18.81 4.68
CA HIS A 248 -34.11 18.88 3.97
C HIS A 248 -32.93 18.79 4.94
N LEU A 249 -31.74 18.56 4.40
CA LEU A 249 -30.48 18.52 5.13
C LEU A 249 -29.58 19.69 4.69
N HIS A 250 -28.97 20.39 5.63
CA HIS A 250 -27.87 21.30 5.36
C HIS A 250 -26.57 20.53 5.56
N VAL A 251 -25.90 20.18 4.47
CA VAL A 251 -24.73 19.30 4.50
C VAL A 251 -23.49 20.07 4.11
N ASN A 252 -22.43 19.95 4.89
CA ASN A 252 -21.14 20.48 4.52
C ASN A 252 -20.52 19.63 3.40
N THR A 253 -20.18 20.25 2.28
CA THR A 253 -19.73 19.56 1.07
C THR A 253 -18.22 19.39 0.99
N HIS A 254 -17.44 20.11 1.81
CA HIS A 254 -15.99 20.05 1.80
C HIS A 254 -15.48 18.92 2.71
N VAL A 255 -14.93 17.85 2.12
CA VAL A 255 -14.39 16.66 2.78
C VAL A 255 -12.97 16.40 2.27
N ASN A 256 -12.00 16.45 3.19
CA ASN A 256 -10.60 16.15 2.90
C ASN A 256 -10.26 14.72 3.31
N PHE A 257 -9.38 14.09 2.53
CA PHE A 257 -8.78 12.81 2.85
C PHE A 257 -7.30 12.99 3.15
N VAL A 258 -6.83 12.27 4.18
CA VAL A 258 -5.43 12.22 4.57
C VAL A 258 -4.99 10.77 4.64
N PHE A 259 -3.88 10.46 3.99
CA PHE A 259 -3.28 9.15 3.96
C PHE A 259 -1.86 9.21 4.53
N HIS A 260 -1.53 8.23 5.36
CA HIS A 260 -0.17 7.95 5.78
C HIS A 260 0.27 6.69 5.05
N ALA A 261 1.42 6.74 4.39
CA ALA A 261 1.97 5.60 3.67
C ALA A 261 3.49 5.51 3.87
N HIS A 262 4.04 4.31 3.76
CA HIS A 262 5.48 4.11 3.79
C HIS A 262 5.87 2.97 2.86
N ARG A 263 6.84 3.23 1.96
CA ARG A 263 7.37 2.22 1.01
C ARG A 263 6.27 1.49 0.21
N GLY A 264 5.24 2.22 -0.21
CA GLY A 264 4.13 1.63 -0.98
C GLY A 264 3.03 0.96 -0.16
N TYR A 265 3.12 0.95 1.18
CA TYR A 265 2.06 0.42 2.04
C TYR A 265 1.30 1.56 2.71
N ILE A 266 -0.02 1.47 2.75
CA ILE A 266 -0.83 2.40 3.52
C ILE A 266 -0.68 2.04 5.00
N LEU A 267 -0.42 3.02 5.85
CA LEU A 267 -0.34 2.85 7.31
C LEU A 267 -1.64 3.25 7.99
N GLY A 268 -2.34 4.22 7.41
CA GLY A 268 -3.61 4.71 7.92
C GLY A 268 -4.22 5.74 7.00
N ALA A 269 -5.53 5.95 7.15
CA ALA A 269 -6.28 6.89 6.36
C ALA A 269 -7.40 7.51 7.21
N ALA A 270 -7.69 8.79 6.95
CA ALA A 270 -8.74 9.52 7.64
C ALA A 270 -9.45 10.46 6.66
N ALA A 271 -10.74 10.69 6.90
CA ALA A 271 -11.53 11.66 6.17
C ALA A 271 -12.20 12.61 7.16
N TYR A 272 -12.12 13.91 6.91
CA TYR A 272 -12.70 14.92 7.78
C TYR A 272 -13.35 16.04 6.96
N SER A 273 -14.41 16.63 7.52
CA SER A 273 -15.09 17.76 6.90
C SER A 273 -14.55 19.10 7.40
N VAL A 274 -14.51 20.11 6.53
CA VAL A 274 -14.16 21.49 6.87
C VAL A 274 -15.41 22.34 6.80
N ARG A 275 -15.79 23.01 7.88
CA ARG A 275 -17.06 23.73 8.00
C ARG A 275 -17.08 25.06 7.24
N ASP A 276 -17.22 25.04 5.92
CA ASP A 276 -17.15 26.23 5.07
C ASP A 276 -18.21 26.29 3.96
N HIS A 277 -18.58 25.15 3.37
CA HIS A 277 -19.48 25.07 2.23
C HIS A 277 -20.70 24.20 2.52
N PHE A 278 -21.87 24.83 2.61
CA PHE A 278 -23.14 24.13 2.86
C PHE A 278 -23.97 23.99 1.59
N GLN A 279 -24.54 22.80 1.40
CA GLN A 279 -25.55 22.52 0.40
C GLN A 279 -26.83 22.06 1.08
N ILE A 280 -27.96 22.60 0.63
CA ILE A 280 -29.29 22.11 0.99
C ILE A 280 -29.62 20.93 0.09
N VAL A 281 -29.94 19.78 0.69
CA VAL A 281 -30.28 18.56 -0.04
C VAL A 281 -31.61 18.00 0.44
N GLN A 282 -32.45 17.59 -0.51
CA GLN A 282 -33.75 16.96 -0.30
C GLN A 282 -33.73 15.51 -0.78
N PRO A 283 -34.70 14.66 -0.38
CA PRO A 283 -34.85 13.32 -0.94
C PRO A 283 -34.94 13.36 -2.47
N GLY A 284 -34.24 12.46 -3.17
CA GLY A 284 -34.11 12.48 -4.63
C GLY A 284 -33.06 13.46 -5.18
N GLY A 285 -32.44 14.28 -4.32
CA GLY A 285 -31.41 15.23 -4.69
C GLY A 285 -30.02 14.62 -4.93
N VAL A 286 -29.03 15.48 -5.19
CA VAL A 286 -27.61 15.10 -5.33
C VAL A 286 -26.77 15.93 -4.39
N LEU A 287 -26.01 15.27 -3.52
CA LEU A 287 -25.02 15.89 -2.66
C LEU A 287 -23.68 15.98 -3.41
N GLN A 288 -23.12 17.18 -3.56
CA GLN A 288 -21.84 17.38 -4.22
C GLN A 288 -20.72 17.47 -3.19
N LEU A 289 -19.99 16.38 -2.96
CA LEU A 289 -18.82 16.37 -2.09
C LEU A 289 -17.57 16.78 -2.88
N HIS A 290 -16.68 17.54 -2.26
CA HIS A 290 -15.38 17.90 -2.83
C HIS A 290 -14.33 18.10 -1.74
N GLY A 291 -13.05 18.10 -2.09
CA GLY A 291 -11.98 18.47 -1.17
C GLY A 291 -10.60 18.03 -1.65
N LYS A 292 -9.63 18.02 -0.75
CA LYS A 292 -8.24 17.63 -1.03
C LYS A 292 -7.95 16.22 -0.55
N VAL A 293 -7.13 15.51 -1.33
CA VAL A 293 -6.45 14.29 -0.91
C VAL A 293 -4.99 14.61 -0.67
N HIS A 294 -4.51 14.32 0.54
CA HIS A 294 -3.10 14.52 0.91
C HIS A 294 -2.44 13.23 1.36
N TRP A 295 -1.19 13.05 0.96
CA TRP A 295 -0.35 11.92 1.33
C TRP A 295 0.83 12.34 2.19
N PHE A 296 1.12 11.57 3.23
CA PHE A 296 2.26 11.76 4.12
C PHE A 296 3.12 10.50 4.25
N ASP A 297 4.44 10.66 4.38
CA ASP A 297 5.39 9.56 4.59
C ASP A 297 5.49 9.14 6.06
N GLY A 298 5.32 7.85 6.30
CA GLY A 298 5.39 7.25 7.62
C GLY A 298 4.32 7.78 8.56
N HIS A 299 4.69 8.02 9.82
CA HIS A 299 3.81 8.49 10.88
C HIS A 299 3.88 10.01 11.10
N ALA A 300 4.63 10.74 10.27
CA ALA A 300 4.80 12.18 10.39
C ALA A 300 3.99 12.91 9.31
N PHE A 301 3.72 14.21 9.51
CA PHE A 301 3.09 15.07 8.50
C PHE A 301 4.12 15.61 7.49
N VAL A 302 5.01 14.74 7.02
CA VAL A 302 5.97 15.06 5.95
C VAL A 302 5.32 14.65 4.63
N PRO A 303 5.21 15.55 3.62
CA PRO A 303 4.60 15.21 2.34
C PRO A 303 5.18 13.92 1.78
N TYR A 304 4.32 13.05 1.25
CA TYR A 304 4.75 11.79 0.65
C TYR A 304 5.48 12.08 -0.66
N VAL A 305 6.79 12.26 -0.57
CA VAL A 305 7.65 12.33 -1.73
C VAL A 305 8.05 10.89 -2.04
N HIS A 306 7.52 10.35 -3.13
CA HIS A 306 8.04 9.10 -3.65
C HIS A 306 9.48 9.34 -4.08
N GLU A 307 10.44 9.01 -3.23
CA GLU A 307 11.83 8.96 -3.68
C GLU A 307 11.87 7.87 -4.75
N PRO A 308 12.15 8.20 -6.02
CA PRO A 308 12.31 7.18 -7.05
C PRO A 308 13.39 6.24 -6.53
N PHE A 309 13.11 4.92 -6.54
CA PHE A 309 13.95 3.89 -5.94
C PHE A 309 15.43 4.24 -6.04
N ARG A 310 15.99 4.79 -4.96
CA ARG A 310 17.41 5.11 -4.89
C ARG A 310 18.08 3.80 -4.55
N LEU A 311 18.78 3.23 -5.53
CA LEU A 311 19.73 2.16 -5.26
C LEU A 311 20.58 2.59 -4.05
N PRO A 312 20.80 1.69 -3.07
CA PRO A 312 21.67 1.99 -1.95
C PRO A 312 22.97 2.57 -2.50
N PRO A 313 23.56 3.62 -1.89
CA PRO A 313 24.71 4.32 -2.47
C PRO A 313 25.87 3.37 -2.78
N ALA A 314 26.01 2.27 -2.03
CA ALA A 314 26.96 1.20 -2.31
C ALA A 314 26.64 0.42 -3.61
N ALA A 315 25.37 0.06 -3.84
CA ALA A 315 24.92 -0.60 -5.06
C ALA A 315 25.05 0.32 -6.28
N ALA A 316 24.69 1.60 -6.14
CA ALA A 316 24.86 2.60 -7.18
C ALA A 316 26.34 2.79 -7.56
N ARG A 317 27.25 2.84 -6.57
CA ARG A 317 28.71 2.88 -6.82
C ARG A 317 29.23 1.64 -7.53
N ARG A 318 28.76 0.44 -7.15
CA ARG A 318 29.15 -0.81 -7.83
C ARG A 318 28.68 -0.81 -9.28
N LEU A 319 27.41 -0.47 -9.53
CA LEU A 319 26.84 -0.40 -10.88
C LEU A 319 27.59 0.62 -11.75
N THR A 320 27.80 1.83 -11.23
CA THR A 320 28.56 2.87 -11.96
C THR A 320 30.00 2.46 -12.23
N SER A 321 30.68 1.82 -11.27
CA SER A 321 32.04 1.30 -11.47
C SER A 321 32.10 0.18 -12.51
N ALA A 322 31.12 -0.74 -12.52
CA ALA A 322 31.02 -1.82 -13.49
C ALA A 322 30.75 -1.28 -14.90
N VAL A 323 29.83 -0.32 -15.04
CA VAL A 323 29.55 0.37 -16.30
C VAL A 323 30.81 1.08 -16.78
N LEU A 324 31.48 1.86 -15.93
CA LEU A 324 32.73 2.55 -16.30
C LEU A 324 33.83 1.58 -16.74
N ALA A 325 34.00 0.46 -16.03
CA ALA A 325 34.97 -0.57 -16.39
C ALA A 325 34.64 -1.22 -17.75
N LEU A 326 33.35 -1.45 -18.04
CA LEU A 326 32.90 -1.96 -19.33
C LEU A 326 33.14 -0.97 -20.48
N TRP A 327 32.90 0.32 -20.24
CA TRP A 327 33.19 1.38 -21.22
C TRP A 327 34.70 1.49 -21.49
N LEU A 328 35.52 1.48 -20.44
CA LEU A 328 36.98 1.54 -20.57
C LEU A 328 37.52 0.31 -21.29
N SER A 329 37.04 -0.89 -20.97
CA SER A 329 37.49 -2.12 -21.63
C SER A 329 37.10 -2.12 -23.12
N THR A 330 35.90 -1.64 -23.45
CA THR A 330 35.44 -1.49 -24.84
C THR A 330 36.31 -0.50 -25.62
N LEU A 331 36.65 0.64 -25.01
CA LEU A 331 37.53 1.65 -25.61
C LEU A 331 38.93 1.10 -25.86
N VAL A 332 39.54 0.44 -24.88
CA VAL A 332 40.87 -0.19 -25.03
C VAL A 332 40.84 -1.25 -26.13
N LEU A 333 39.83 -2.12 -26.14
CA LEU A 333 39.70 -3.17 -27.14
C LEU A 333 39.56 -2.59 -28.56
N SER A 334 38.76 -1.53 -28.72
CA SER A 334 38.61 -0.84 -30.01
C SER A 334 39.94 -0.23 -30.49
N GLY A 335 40.75 0.34 -29.59
CA GLY A 335 42.07 0.87 -29.90
C GLY A 335 43.05 -0.20 -30.37
N VAL A 336 43.03 -1.37 -29.72
CA VAL A 336 43.86 -2.53 -30.11
C VAL A 336 43.45 -3.03 -31.49
N VAL A 337 42.15 -3.25 -31.73
CA VAL A 337 41.63 -3.70 -33.03
C VAL A 337 41.98 -2.71 -34.13
N PHE A 338 41.80 -1.41 -33.89
CA PHE A 338 42.15 -0.36 -34.85
C PHE A 338 43.65 -0.35 -35.17
N THR A 339 44.52 -0.49 -34.16
CA THR A 339 45.98 -0.52 -34.35
C THR A 339 46.41 -1.72 -35.18
N LEU A 340 45.85 -2.90 -34.90
CA LEU A 340 46.12 -4.12 -35.67
C LEU A 340 45.63 -3.98 -37.12
N PHE A 341 44.41 -3.47 -37.31
CA PHE A 341 43.84 -3.22 -38.63
C PHE A 341 44.68 -2.20 -39.42
N TYR A 342 45.10 -1.11 -38.76
CA TYR A 342 45.95 -0.10 -39.36
C TYR A 342 47.27 -0.70 -39.82
N LYS A 343 47.97 -1.41 -38.94
CA LYS A 343 49.29 -1.99 -39.22
C LYS A 343 49.25 -3.06 -40.32
N LYS A 344 48.23 -3.93 -40.30
CA LYS A 344 48.16 -5.10 -41.21
C LYS A 344 47.47 -4.80 -42.53
N VAL A 345 46.49 -3.90 -42.55
CA VAL A 345 45.65 -3.65 -43.73
C VAL A 345 45.91 -2.27 -44.32
N LEU A 346 45.70 -1.21 -43.53
CA LEU A 346 45.79 0.16 -44.05
C LEU A 346 47.21 0.53 -44.45
N LYS A 347 48.20 0.30 -43.59
CA LYS A 347 49.61 0.65 -43.85
C LYS A 347 50.12 -0.04 -45.12
N VAL A 348 49.88 -1.34 -45.27
CA VAL A 348 50.28 -2.11 -46.46
C VAL A 348 49.63 -1.55 -47.72
N ARG A 349 48.34 -1.22 -47.66
CA ARG A 349 47.63 -0.62 -48.80
C ARG A 349 48.09 0.79 -49.12
N LEU A 350 48.41 1.59 -48.10
CA LEU A 350 48.88 2.97 -48.27
C LEU A 350 50.26 2.98 -48.94
N ILE A 351 51.19 2.13 -48.49
CA ILE A 351 52.52 1.98 -49.07
C ILE A 351 52.43 1.54 -50.54
N ARG A 352 51.61 0.51 -50.85
CA ARG A 352 51.39 0.06 -52.24
C ARG A 352 50.81 1.13 -53.16
N ARG A 353 50.04 2.09 -52.61
CA ARG A 353 49.48 3.20 -53.39
C ARG A 353 50.50 4.32 -53.60
N LEU A 354 51.36 4.57 -52.63
CA LEU A 354 52.36 5.65 -52.67
C LEU A 354 53.59 5.26 -53.51
N ASP A 355 53.93 3.98 -53.58
CA ASP A 355 55.02 3.49 -54.42
C ASP A 355 54.56 2.30 -55.29
N PRO A 356 54.17 2.55 -56.56
CA PRO A 356 53.71 1.51 -57.47
C PRO A 356 54.83 0.56 -57.91
N THR A 357 56.11 0.88 -57.63
CA THR A 357 57.24 0.01 -57.96
C THR A 357 57.55 -1.03 -56.88
N PHE A 358 56.93 -0.91 -55.71
CA PHE A 358 57.09 -1.83 -54.58
C PHE A 358 56.40 -3.18 -54.83
N LYS A 359 57.08 -4.09 -55.55
CA LYS A 359 56.69 -5.51 -55.65
C LYS A 359 57.08 -6.22 -54.36
N ALA A 360 56.09 -6.68 -53.61
CA ALA A 360 56.33 -7.50 -52.41
C ALA A 360 56.82 -8.89 -52.86
N GLU A 361 58.05 -9.25 -52.48
CA GLU A 361 58.50 -10.64 -52.43
C GLU A 361 57.78 -11.44 -51.33
#